data_AF-A0AA95F396-F1
#
_entry.id   AF-A0AA95F396-F1
#
_cell.length_a   1.000
_cell.length_b   1.000
_cell.length_c   1.000
_cell.angle_alpha   90.00
_cell.angle_beta   90.00
_cell.angle_gamma   90.00
#
_symmetry.space_group_name_H-M   'P 1'
#
loop_
_entity.id
_entity.type
_entity.pdbx_description
1 polymer ?
#
loop_
_entity_poly.entity_id
_entity_poly.type
_entity_poly.pdbx_seq_one_letter_code
_entity_poly.pdbx_strand_id
1 'polypeptide(L)'
;MRPALAAALLGLSVVLASCGQPAPAEAPPPAGVNAKLSQEPIDAVPITAAPAAPATVAPPKPKTEPKPEPVVSEPAAPEGEPGSCLAEIGEARSKRLVERCIQVSPATRPPCNSANPCAMIQGEIDRSCAMYGPDETKPKECGA
;
A
#
# COMPACT_ATOMS: atom_id res chain seq x y z
N MET A 1 -55.68 -3.55 16.30
CA MET A 1 -55.95 -2.93 17.61
C MET A 1 -54.70 -3.14 18.49
N ARG A 2 -54.01 -2.06 18.88
CA ARG A 2 -52.96 -2.04 19.92
C ARG A 2 -53.63 -1.48 21.19
N PRO A 3 -53.29 -1.89 22.43
CA PRO A 3 -52.17 -1.22 23.11
C PRO A 3 -51.41 -2.11 24.14
N ALA A 4 -50.09 -1.98 24.21
CA ALA A 4 -49.34 -1.27 25.26
C ALA A 4 -48.93 -2.16 26.43
N LEU A 5 -47.66 -2.58 26.43
CA LEU A 5 -46.94 -2.92 27.66
C LEU A 5 -45.78 -1.92 27.79
N ALA A 6 -45.80 -1.30 28.96
CA ALA A 6 -45.12 -0.08 29.32
C ALA A 6 -43.61 -0.27 29.46
N ALA A 7 -42.93 0.85 29.28
CA ALA A 7 -41.52 1.06 29.51
C ALA A 7 -41.09 0.63 30.93
N ALA A 8 -40.04 -0.20 31.01
CA ALA A 8 -39.21 -0.31 32.19
C ALA A 8 -37.84 0.29 31.84
N LEU A 9 -37.69 1.59 32.11
CA LEU A 9 -36.41 2.25 32.24
C LEU A 9 -35.78 1.76 33.55
N LEU A 10 -34.78 0.90 33.45
CA LEU A 10 -33.87 0.59 34.55
C LEU A 10 -32.48 0.95 34.07
N GLY A 11 -32.02 2.10 34.56
CA GLY A 11 -30.67 2.59 34.36
C GLY A 11 -29.66 1.64 34.99
N LEU A 12 -28.57 1.40 34.26
CA LEU A 12 -27.34 0.91 34.85
C LEU A 12 -26.22 1.85 34.40
N SER A 13 -26.00 2.85 35.26
CA SER A 13 -24.87 3.75 35.19
C SER A 13 -23.57 2.96 35.34
N VAL A 14 -22.72 3.07 34.32
CA VAL A 14 -21.26 3.27 34.37
C VAL A 14 -20.50 2.63 35.55
N VAL A 15 -19.68 1.62 35.22
CA VAL A 15 -18.38 1.46 35.88
C VAL A 15 -17.32 1.40 34.78
N LEU A 16 -16.76 2.58 34.46
CA LEU A 16 -15.47 2.71 33.81
C LEU A 16 -14.41 2.16 34.77
N ALA A 17 -14.05 0.89 34.61
CA ALA A 17 -12.83 0.35 35.16
C ALA A 17 -11.67 1.03 34.43
N SER A 18 -11.20 2.11 35.03
CA SER A 18 -9.99 2.84 34.65
C SER A 18 -8.83 1.85 34.51
N CYS A 19 -8.34 1.71 33.28
CA CYS A 19 -6.97 1.27 33.05
C CYS A 19 -6.05 2.15 33.91
N GLY A 20 -5.12 1.52 34.62
CA GLY A 20 -4.11 2.21 35.41
C GLY A 20 -3.37 3.22 34.54
N GLN A 21 -3.45 4.49 34.94
CA GLN A 21 -2.70 5.58 34.35
C GLN A 21 -1.26 5.48 34.88
N PRO A 22 -0.24 5.13 34.08
CA PRO A 22 1.13 5.41 34.47
C PRO A 22 1.28 6.93 34.61
N ALA A 23 1.95 7.37 35.67
CA ALA A 23 2.21 8.78 35.96
C ALA A 23 2.75 9.53 34.74
N PRO A 24 2.41 10.83 34.56
CA PRO A 24 3.04 11.62 33.52
C PRO A 24 4.52 11.77 33.87
N ALA A 25 5.37 11.08 33.12
CA ALA A 25 6.77 11.47 33.01
C ALA A 25 6.77 12.90 32.47
N GLU A 26 7.42 13.79 33.21
CA GLU A 26 7.68 15.17 32.81
C GLU A 26 8.27 15.17 31.40
N ALA A 27 7.50 15.69 30.43
CA ALA A 27 7.99 15.81 29.07
C ALA A 27 9.18 16.80 29.08
N PRO A 28 10.35 16.44 28.52
CA PRO A 28 11.36 17.46 28.27
C PRO A 28 10.74 18.56 27.39
N PRO A 29 11.11 19.83 27.59
CA PRO A 29 10.58 20.92 26.77
C PRO A 29 10.80 20.59 25.29
N PRO A 30 9.88 20.97 24.38
CA PRO A 30 10.08 20.74 22.96
C PRO A 30 11.40 21.40 22.57
N ALA A 31 12.37 20.58 22.17
CA ALA A 31 13.58 21.05 21.53
C ALA A 31 13.12 21.93 20.36
N GLY A 32 13.47 23.21 20.46
CA GLY A 32 12.83 24.28 19.73
C GLY A 32 12.73 24.01 18.23
N VAL A 33 11.52 24.21 17.71
CA VAL A 33 11.25 24.56 16.32
C VAL A 33 11.80 25.97 16.03
N ASN A 34 13.12 26.14 16.18
CA ASN A 34 13.87 27.31 15.74
C ASN A 34 15.31 26.92 15.37
N ALA A 35 15.51 25.68 14.93
CA ALA A 35 16.67 25.37 14.11
C ALA A 35 16.38 25.93 12.72
N LYS A 36 16.94 27.11 12.44
CA LYS A 36 17.06 27.70 11.10
C LYS A 36 17.48 26.57 10.15
N LEU A 37 16.56 26.18 9.28
CA LEU A 37 16.82 25.21 8.22
C LEU A 37 17.80 25.89 7.27
N SER A 38 19.09 25.77 7.54
CA SER A 38 20.13 26.02 6.56
C SER A 38 19.97 24.94 5.51
N GLN A 39 19.04 25.16 4.58
CA GLN A 39 19.04 24.48 3.29
C GLN A 39 20.29 24.93 2.58
N GLU A 40 21.39 24.23 2.84
CA GLU A 40 22.50 24.23 1.91
C GLU A 40 21.97 23.61 0.62
N PRO A 41 22.10 24.28 -0.54
CA PRO A 41 21.66 23.71 -1.80
C PRO A 41 22.45 22.44 -2.04
N ILE A 42 21.74 21.32 -2.15
CA ILE A 42 22.29 20.08 -2.69
C ILE A 42 22.69 20.38 -4.15
N ASP A 43 23.98 20.60 -4.36
CA ASP A 43 24.57 20.64 -5.70
C ASP A 43 24.16 19.37 -6.44
N ALA A 44 23.35 19.55 -7.48
CA ALA A 44 22.95 18.48 -8.37
C ALA A 44 24.19 17.96 -9.08
N VAL A 45 24.82 16.91 -8.55
CA VAL A 45 25.83 16.14 -9.28
C VAL A 45 25.11 15.52 -10.47
N PRO A 46 25.45 15.87 -11.72
CA PRO A 46 24.84 15.24 -12.87
C PRO A 46 25.24 13.76 -12.86
N ILE A 47 24.27 12.86 -12.70
CA ILE A 47 24.49 11.45 -13.02
C ILE A 47 24.60 11.37 -14.53
N THR A 48 25.83 11.45 -15.02
CA THR A 48 26.17 11.09 -16.38
C THR A 48 25.84 9.62 -16.56
N ALA A 49 24.68 9.34 -17.13
CA ALA A 49 24.31 8.02 -17.61
C ALA A 49 25.24 7.66 -18.78
N ALA A 50 26.25 6.85 -18.51
CA ALA A 50 26.95 6.11 -19.55
C ALA A 50 26.02 4.98 -20.02
N PRO A 51 25.64 4.91 -21.31
CA PRO A 51 24.96 3.73 -21.82
C PRO A 51 25.98 2.58 -21.90
N ALA A 52 25.95 1.69 -20.92
CA ALA A 52 26.53 0.36 -21.08
C ALA A 52 25.63 -0.40 -22.07
N ALA A 53 26.05 -0.41 -23.34
CA ALA A 53 25.43 -1.22 -24.37
C ALA A 53 25.43 -2.70 -23.94
N PRO A 54 24.31 -3.44 -24.07
CA PRO A 54 24.36 -4.88 -23.92
C PRO A 54 25.19 -5.45 -25.07
N ALA A 55 26.31 -6.10 -24.71
CA ALA A 55 27.06 -6.93 -25.62
C ALA A 55 26.14 -8.04 -26.15
N THR A 56 25.84 -8.00 -27.44
CA THR A 56 25.19 -9.09 -28.15
C THR A 56 26.12 -10.29 -28.14
N VAL A 57 25.89 -11.24 -27.25
CA VAL A 57 26.48 -12.58 -27.36
C VAL A 57 25.61 -13.35 -28.36
N ALA A 58 26.15 -13.57 -29.55
CA ALA A 58 25.53 -14.44 -30.55
C ALA A 58 25.38 -15.86 -29.98
N PRO A 59 24.21 -16.51 -30.07
CA PRO A 59 24.09 -17.92 -29.71
C PRO A 59 24.91 -18.80 -30.67
N PRO A 60 25.69 -19.77 -30.17
CA PRO A 60 26.30 -20.78 -31.02
C PRO A 60 25.17 -21.64 -31.63
N LYS A 61 25.15 -21.75 -32.96
CA LYS A 61 24.26 -22.65 -33.70
C LYS A 61 24.58 -24.11 -33.30
N PRO A 62 23.65 -24.86 -32.68
CA PRO A 62 23.82 -26.29 -32.50
C PRO A 62 23.44 -27.00 -33.80
N LYS A 63 24.30 -27.93 -34.22
CA LYS A 63 24.05 -28.85 -35.33
C LYS A 63 22.96 -29.85 -34.93
N THR A 64 22.08 -30.14 -35.89
CA THR A 64 20.99 -31.12 -35.86
C THR A 64 21.46 -32.54 -35.53
N GLU A 65 20.84 -33.18 -34.54
CA GLU A 65 20.53 -34.62 -34.48
C GLU A 65 19.40 -34.88 -33.43
N PRO A 66 18.48 -35.84 -33.63
CA PRO A 66 17.15 -35.84 -33.01
C PRO A 66 17.08 -36.60 -31.66
N LYS A 67 16.54 -35.97 -30.61
CA LYS A 67 16.29 -36.57 -29.27
C LYS A 67 15.26 -35.73 -28.47
N PRO A 68 14.43 -36.36 -27.61
CA PRO A 68 12.96 -36.40 -27.73
C PRO A 68 12.26 -35.04 -27.56
N GLU A 69 11.00 -34.97 -28.00
CA GLU A 69 10.16 -33.77 -28.00
C GLU A 69 10.19 -33.02 -26.64
N PRO A 70 10.51 -31.71 -26.63
CA PRO A 70 10.39 -30.91 -25.43
C PRO A 70 8.90 -30.75 -25.12
N VAL A 71 8.44 -31.33 -24.01
CA VAL A 71 7.20 -30.88 -23.40
C VAL A 71 7.36 -29.40 -23.07
N VAL A 72 6.73 -28.56 -23.88
CA VAL A 72 6.59 -27.13 -23.62
C VAL A 72 5.84 -27.03 -22.30
N SER A 73 6.60 -26.84 -21.21
CA SER A 73 6.02 -26.52 -19.92
C SER A 73 5.42 -25.13 -20.09
N GLU A 74 4.09 -25.07 -20.10
CA GLU A 74 3.35 -23.82 -20.08
C GLU A 74 3.91 -22.96 -18.91
N PRO A 75 4.16 -21.66 -19.11
CA PRO A 75 4.65 -20.83 -18.02
C PRO A 75 3.68 -20.90 -16.86
N ALA A 76 4.16 -21.28 -15.67
CA ALA A 76 3.36 -21.20 -14.46
C ALA A 76 2.84 -19.76 -14.32
N ALA A 77 1.54 -19.62 -14.08
CA ALA A 77 0.94 -18.32 -13.79
C ALA A 77 1.72 -17.66 -12.64
N PRO A 78 1.86 -16.32 -12.63
CA PRO A 78 2.56 -15.66 -11.54
C PRO A 78 1.86 -15.96 -10.22
N GLU A 79 2.50 -16.78 -9.38
CA GLU A 79 2.06 -17.05 -8.02
C GLU A 79 2.70 -16.01 -7.10
N GLY A 80 1.89 -15.44 -6.19
CA GLY A 80 2.35 -14.40 -5.28
C GLY A 80 3.06 -15.01 -4.08
N GLU A 81 3.99 -14.26 -3.49
CA GLU A 81 4.57 -14.64 -2.19
C GLU A 81 3.45 -14.75 -1.13
N PRO A 82 3.54 -15.67 -0.16
CA PRO A 82 2.57 -15.79 0.92
C PRO A 82 2.34 -14.45 1.64
N GLY A 83 1.07 -14.06 1.81
CA GLY A 83 0.70 -12.78 2.41
C GLY A 83 0.80 -11.57 1.48
N SER A 84 1.12 -11.78 0.20
CA SER A 84 0.93 -10.75 -0.83
C SER A 84 -0.52 -10.66 -1.27
N CYS A 85 -0.95 -9.48 -1.69
CA CYS A 85 -2.27 -9.30 -2.26
C CYS A 85 -2.46 -10.13 -3.55
N LEU A 86 -1.38 -10.36 -4.30
CA LEU A 86 -1.39 -11.26 -5.45
C LEU A 86 -1.76 -12.70 -5.04
N ALA A 87 -1.19 -13.21 -3.94
CA ALA A 87 -1.53 -14.53 -3.40
C ALA A 87 -2.94 -14.57 -2.78
N GLU A 88 -3.38 -13.50 -2.11
CA GLU A 88 -4.67 -13.45 -1.41
C GLU A 88 -5.88 -13.40 -2.36
N ILE A 89 -5.83 -12.53 -3.38
CA ILE A 89 -7.01 -12.29 -4.25
C ILE A 89 -6.76 -12.61 -5.73
N GLY A 90 -5.55 -13.03 -6.10
CA GLY A 90 -5.18 -13.37 -7.47
C GLY A 90 -4.87 -12.14 -8.33
N GLU A 91 -4.08 -12.35 -9.38
CA GLU A 91 -3.49 -11.31 -10.23
C GLU A 91 -4.51 -10.26 -10.71
N ALA A 92 -5.63 -10.69 -11.29
CA ALA A 92 -6.59 -9.76 -11.87
C ALA A 92 -7.20 -8.80 -10.84
N ARG A 93 -7.47 -9.28 -9.62
CA ARG A 93 -8.06 -8.44 -8.56
C ARG A 93 -6.99 -7.61 -7.86
N SER A 94 -5.81 -8.17 -7.60
CA SER A 94 -4.69 -7.43 -7.01
C SER A 94 -4.24 -6.29 -7.91
N LYS A 95 -4.19 -6.52 -9.23
CA LYS A 95 -3.85 -5.50 -10.22
C LYS A 95 -4.85 -4.34 -10.21
N ARG A 96 -6.16 -4.63 -10.22
CA ARG A 96 -7.19 -3.58 -10.14
C ARG A 96 -7.10 -2.77 -8.85
N LEU A 97 -6.80 -3.43 -7.72
CA LEU A 97 -6.62 -2.73 -6.45
C LEU A 97 -5.39 -1.82 -6.45
N VAL A 98 -4.27 -2.29 -7.00
CA VAL A 98 -3.03 -1.50 -7.17
C VAL A 98 -3.25 -0.32 -8.12
N GLU A 99 -3.92 -0.54 -9.25
CA GLU A 99 -4.25 0.53 -10.20
C GLU A 99 -5.10 1.61 -9.53
N ARG A 100 -6.13 1.23 -8.77
CA ARG A 100 -6.93 2.17 -7.98
C ARG A 100 -6.07 2.95 -6.98
N CYS A 101 -5.18 2.26 -6.26
CA CYS A 101 -4.27 2.88 -5.29
C CYS A 101 -3.37 3.95 -5.92
N ILE A 102 -2.80 3.67 -7.09
CA ILE A 102 -1.94 4.63 -7.82
C ILE A 102 -2.71 5.88 -8.24
N GLN A 103 -4.01 5.77 -8.55
CA GLN A 103 -4.81 6.92 -8.98
C GLN A 103 -5.18 7.88 -7.84
N VAL A 104 -5.17 7.41 -6.59
CA VAL A 104 -5.56 8.23 -5.43
C VAL A 104 -4.40 8.58 -4.52
N SER A 105 -3.31 7.80 -4.54
CA SER A 105 -2.15 8.02 -3.68
C SER A 105 -1.06 8.84 -4.41
N PRO A 106 -0.46 9.85 -3.77
CA PRO A 106 0.75 10.50 -4.27
C PRO A 106 1.96 9.56 -4.41
N ALA A 107 1.91 8.37 -3.80
CA ALA A 107 3.02 7.43 -3.79
C ALA A 107 3.02 6.55 -5.04
N THR A 108 4.05 6.70 -5.87
CA THR A 108 4.30 5.81 -7.02
C THR A 108 5.01 4.50 -6.64
N ARG A 109 5.28 4.30 -5.32
CA ARG A 109 5.63 3.10 -4.50
C ARG A 109 6.26 3.62 -3.20
N PRO A 110 5.81 3.29 -1.96
CA PRO A 110 5.84 1.91 -1.40
C PRO A 110 4.53 1.21 -0.92
N PRO A 111 3.33 1.82 -0.78
CA PRO A 111 2.12 1.06 -0.40
C PRO A 111 1.38 0.40 -1.58
N CYS A 112 1.35 1.02 -2.77
CA CYS A 112 0.63 0.52 -3.95
C CYS A 112 1.43 -0.54 -4.72
N ASN A 113 1.55 -1.75 -4.17
CA ASN A 113 2.26 -2.86 -4.81
C ASN A 113 1.54 -4.18 -4.50
N SER A 114 1.31 -5.04 -5.51
CA SER A 114 0.61 -6.32 -5.33
C SER A 114 1.39 -7.34 -4.49
N ALA A 115 2.69 -7.13 -4.30
CA ALA A 115 3.51 -7.89 -3.36
C ALA A 115 3.21 -7.55 -1.89
N ASN A 116 2.58 -6.40 -1.61
CA ASN A 116 2.14 -6.04 -0.26
C ASN A 116 0.79 -6.71 0.08
N PRO A 117 0.43 -6.86 1.36
CA PRO A 117 -0.87 -7.37 1.78
C PRO A 117 -2.02 -6.50 1.25
N CYS A 118 -3.17 -7.10 0.91
CA CYS A 118 -4.30 -6.32 0.37
C CYS A 118 -4.79 -5.24 1.33
N ALA A 119 -4.76 -5.51 2.65
CA ALA A 119 -5.14 -4.56 3.68
C ALA A 119 -4.26 -3.29 3.69
N MET A 120 -2.96 -3.40 3.37
CA MET A 120 -2.07 -2.25 3.28
C MET A 120 -2.40 -1.39 2.07
N ILE A 121 -2.67 -2.02 0.92
CA ILE A 121 -3.04 -1.31 -0.32
C ILE A 121 -4.39 -0.60 -0.12
N GLN A 122 -5.36 -1.27 0.50
CA GLN A 122 -6.67 -0.70 0.81
C GLN A 122 -6.61 0.40 1.88
N GLY A 123 -5.68 0.30 2.84
CA GLY A 123 -5.47 1.38 3.81
C GLY A 123 -4.93 2.65 3.16
N GLU A 124 -4.08 2.54 2.13
CA GLU A 124 -3.52 3.71 1.45
C GLU A 124 -4.53 4.45 0.55
N ILE A 125 -5.20 3.73 -0.37
CA ILE A 125 -6.66 3.68 -0.32
C ILE A 125 -7.42 4.80 0.41
N ASP A 126 -7.94 4.37 1.54
CA ASP A 126 -8.80 5.10 2.44
C ASP A 126 -8.09 6.35 2.98
N ARG A 127 -6.80 6.24 3.34
CA ARG A 127 -5.99 7.36 3.82
C ARG A 127 -5.94 8.50 2.80
N SER A 128 -5.66 8.19 1.54
CA SER A 128 -5.54 9.18 0.49
C SER A 128 -6.90 9.82 0.17
N CYS A 129 -7.95 9.00 0.12
CA CYS A 129 -9.31 9.48 -0.12
C CYS A 129 -9.89 10.33 1.03
N ALA A 130 -9.40 10.13 2.26
CA ALA A 130 -9.76 10.93 3.42
C ALA A 130 -9.11 12.32 3.43
N MET A 131 -8.03 12.53 2.67
CA MET A 131 -7.35 13.83 2.61
C MET A 131 -8.12 14.89 1.83
N TYR A 132 -9.01 14.49 0.92
CA TYR A 132 -9.85 15.41 0.17
C TYR A 132 -10.86 16.13 1.07
N GLY A 133 -10.90 17.45 0.94
CA GLY A 133 -11.81 18.32 1.69
C GLY A 133 -13.29 18.11 1.34
N PRO A 134 -14.21 18.65 2.17
CA PRO A 134 -15.65 18.53 1.94
C PRO A 134 -16.13 19.23 0.67
N ASP A 135 -15.43 20.28 0.24
CA ASP A 135 -15.76 21.08 -0.95
C ASP A 135 -14.91 20.70 -2.17
N GLU A 136 -14.04 19.70 -2.05
CA GLU A 136 -13.20 19.23 -3.14
C GLU A 136 -13.86 18.07 -3.91
N THR A 137 -13.73 18.10 -5.24
CA THR A 137 -14.17 16.97 -6.07
C THR A 137 -13.22 15.80 -5.88
N LYS A 138 -13.68 14.77 -5.17
CA LYS A 138 -12.92 13.52 -4.99
C LYS A 138 -12.82 12.74 -6.32
N PRO A 139 -11.70 12.06 -6.59
CA PRO A 139 -11.61 11.09 -7.68
C PRO A 139 -12.69 10.01 -7.55
N LYS A 140 -13.18 9.50 -8.68
CA LYS A 140 -14.18 8.41 -8.70
C LYS A 140 -13.67 7.16 -7.97
N GLU A 141 -12.37 6.97 -7.97
CA GLU A 141 -11.66 5.89 -7.31
C GLU A 141 -11.85 5.92 -5.77
N CYS A 142 -12.29 7.03 -5.20
CA CYS A 142 -12.64 7.12 -3.77
C CYS A 142 -14.05 6.64 -3.43
N GLY A 143 -14.89 6.28 -4.40
CA GLY A 143 -16.30 5.91 -4.19
C GLY A 143 -16.62 4.41 -4.28
N ALA A 144 -15.80 3.54 -3.68
CA ALA A 144 -16.04 2.08 -3.66
C ALA A 144 -17.07 1.65 -2.62
#